data_AF-A0A938QZB5-F1
#
_entry.id   AF-A0A938QZB5-F1
#
_cell.length_a   1.000
_cell.length_b   1.000
_cell.length_c   1.000
_cell.angle_alpha   90.00
_cell.angle_beta   90.00
_cell.angle_gamma   90.00
#
_symmetry.space_group_name_H-M   'P 1'
#
loop_
_entity.id
_entity.type
_entity.pdbx_description
1 polymer ?
#
loop_
_entity_poly.entity_id
_entity_poly.type
_entity_poly.pdbx_seq_one_letter_code
_entity_poly.pdbx_strand_id
1 'polypeptide(L)'
;MKSAPSIRRSPEELKRRRERVLICFILFLVLALTAVEILLVRRGGYPLTGGLLAFGLLNLNALLFLLFAFLIFRHLAKLFLERRQKVFGARLRTRLVLTFITLSLLPTLIMFFIAWQLISSRVDFRWTDRMQETLEQTLALGRTFSEGVEDKLRAAGLYLQREMEGRGALAPARREALSGELEQWRRLFGLTVLAVVGPDGKPVAASYEPGREPPLPPTPADLPVRGFIQRQIVAAGVLQSFIIPLGGPGAEGKTYLVASQLLPRPLLNEITELARQAREVRQSQLLIHPVRVSHYLTLVVVTLLTLMAAIWLAFYLAREITTPIRQLAEGTVKVAGGDYDIQIEQEGRDEIAFLVQSFNKMTQDLQLSRAQLADTYERLRQSHADL
;
A
#
# COMPACT_ATOMS: atom_id res chain seq x y z
N MET A 1 40.59 48.62 -27.08
CA MET A 1 39.73 47.50 -26.67
C MET A 1 38.29 47.98 -26.53
N LYS A 2 37.42 47.69 -27.50
CA LYS A 2 35.98 47.99 -27.40
C LYS A 2 35.32 46.87 -26.59
N SER A 3 34.74 47.22 -25.45
CA SER A 3 33.95 46.35 -24.58
C SER A 3 32.70 45.87 -25.31
N ALA A 4 32.50 44.54 -25.33
CA ALA A 4 31.31 43.90 -25.90
C ALA A 4 30.03 44.36 -25.17
N PRO A 5 28.92 44.61 -25.88
CA PRO A 5 27.67 45.02 -25.26
C PRO A 5 27.07 43.84 -24.49
N SER A 6 26.87 44.02 -23.19
CA SER A 6 26.16 43.05 -22.35
C SER A 6 24.69 42.98 -22.80
N ILE A 7 24.27 41.84 -23.33
CA ILE A 7 22.87 41.56 -23.70
C ILE A 7 22.02 41.60 -22.42
N ARG A 8 21.42 42.75 -22.11
CA ARG A 8 20.46 42.90 -21.02
C ARG A 8 19.15 42.24 -21.44
N ARG A 9 18.93 41.00 -20.97
CA ARG A 9 17.66 40.28 -21.12
C ARG A 9 16.50 41.10 -20.60
N SER A 10 15.37 41.07 -21.31
CA SER A 10 14.20 41.87 -20.93
C SER A 10 13.60 41.41 -19.59
N PRO A 11 12.92 42.29 -18.81
CA PRO A 11 12.30 41.92 -17.54
C PRO A 11 11.32 40.73 -17.65
N GLU A 12 10.67 40.59 -18.81
CA GLU A 12 9.76 39.48 -19.08
C GLU A 12 10.46 38.13 -19.22
N GLU A 13 11.64 38.09 -19.84
CA GLU A 13 12.43 36.85 -20.00
C GLU A 13 12.94 36.34 -18.66
N LEU A 14 13.35 37.24 -17.77
CA LEU A 14 13.80 36.91 -16.42
C LEU A 14 12.67 36.34 -15.57
N LYS A 15 11.46 36.93 -15.64
CA LYS A 15 10.27 36.40 -14.95
C LYS A 15 9.91 34.99 -15.43
N ARG A 16 9.96 34.75 -16.76
CA ARG A 16 9.67 33.44 -17.37
C ARG A 16 10.72 32.38 -17.00
N ARG A 17 12.01 32.75 -16.92
CA ARG A 17 13.08 31.84 -16.48
C ARG A 17 12.89 31.45 -15.01
N ARG A 18 12.54 32.40 -14.14
CA ARG A 18 12.23 32.14 -12.73
C ARG A 18 11.06 31.18 -12.57
N GLU A 19 9.97 31.37 -13.32
CA GLU A 19 8.83 30.43 -13.30
C GLU A 19 9.25 29.01 -13.70
N ARG A 20 10.04 28.86 -14.77
CA ARG A 20 10.54 27.53 -15.20
C ARG A 20 11.42 26.87 -14.13
N VAL A 21 12.34 27.62 -13.52
CA VAL A 21 13.22 27.11 -12.46
C VAL A 21 12.41 26.71 -11.23
N LEU A 22 11.41 27.51 -10.85
CA LEU A 22 10.54 27.21 -9.71
C LEU A 22 9.75 25.92 -9.93
N ILE A 23 9.19 25.71 -11.13
CA ILE A 23 8.47 24.48 -11.46
C ILE A 23 9.41 23.28 -11.39
N CYS A 24 10.60 23.35 -11.99
CA CYS A 24 11.57 22.25 -11.92
C CYS A 24 12.04 21.96 -10.49
N PHE A 25 12.20 22.99 -9.66
CA PHE A 25 12.56 22.83 -8.25
C PHE A 25 11.45 22.13 -7.45
N ILE A 26 10.19 22.58 -7.61
CA ILE A 26 9.02 21.96 -6.97
C ILE A 26 8.91 20.49 -7.40
N LEU A 27 9.11 20.21 -8.69
CA LEU A 27 9.07 18.86 -9.27
C LEU A 27 10.11 17.93 -8.64
N PHE A 28 11.35 18.39 -8.53
CA PHE A 28 12.43 17.66 -7.87
C PHE A 28 12.10 17.41 -6.39
N LEU A 29 11.56 18.42 -5.70
CA LEU A 29 11.18 18.30 -4.30
C LEU A 29 10.09 17.23 -4.09
N VAL A 30 9.04 17.22 -4.92
CA VAL A 30 7.97 16.20 -4.87
C VAL A 30 8.53 14.80 -5.07
N LEU A 31 9.40 14.61 -6.07
CA LEU A 31 10.00 13.32 -6.38
C LEU A 31 10.92 12.84 -5.25
N ALA A 32 11.77 13.72 -4.73
CA ALA A 32 12.69 13.41 -3.65
C ALA A 32 11.94 13.03 -2.37
N LEU A 33 10.90 13.79 -2.00
CA LEU A 33 10.08 13.52 -0.80
C LEU A 33 9.31 12.20 -0.94
N THR A 34 8.69 11.95 -2.09
CA THR A 34 8.00 10.68 -2.36
C THR A 34 8.99 9.50 -2.31
N ALA A 35 10.20 9.64 -2.84
CA ALA A 35 11.21 8.58 -2.77
C ALA A 35 11.68 8.31 -1.33
N VAL A 36 11.85 9.37 -0.52
CA VAL A 36 12.20 9.26 0.91
C VAL A 36 11.07 8.58 1.68
N GLU A 37 9.81 8.95 1.42
CA GLU A 37 8.62 8.32 2.01
C GLU A 37 8.62 6.81 1.74
N ILE A 38 8.79 6.41 0.47
CA ILE A 38 8.85 4.99 0.07
C ILE A 38 9.99 4.26 0.78
N LEU A 39 11.19 4.87 0.85
CA LEU A 39 12.37 4.26 1.48
C LEU A 39 12.17 4.07 3.00
N LEU A 40 11.54 5.04 3.66
CA LEU A 40 11.21 4.99 5.09
C LEU A 40 10.14 3.93 5.39
N VAL A 41 9.07 3.88 4.59
CA VAL A 41 8.01 2.87 4.73
C VAL A 41 8.57 1.47 4.50
N ARG A 42 9.45 1.29 3.51
CA ARG A 42 10.04 -0.02 3.17
C ARG A 42 11.05 -0.53 4.21
N ARG A 43 11.73 0.35 4.95
CA ARG A 43 12.72 -0.04 5.98
C ARG A 43 12.11 -0.41 7.34
N GLY A 44 10.79 -0.35 7.50
CA GLY A 44 10.11 -0.68 8.75
C GLY A 44 10.21 0.47 9.77
N GLY A 45 9.29 1.43 9.66
CA GLY A 45 9.25 2.59 10.55
C GLY A 45 8.63 2.26 11.92
N TYR A 46 9.40 2.50 12.99
CA TYR A 46 8.95 2.49 14.38
C TYR A 46 7.62 3.27 14.57
N PRO A 47 6.70 2.79 15.43
CA PRO A 47 5.28 3.19 15.41
C PRO A 47 5.01 4.67 15.70
N LEU A 48 5.84 5.37 16.49
CA LEU A 48 5.64 6.80 16.78
C LEU A 48 6.35 7.73 15.78
N THR A 49 7.66 7.54 15.57
CA THR A 49 8.45 8.44 14.71
C THR A 49 8.18 8.22 13.22
N GLY A 50 7.95 6.97 12.81
CA GLY A 50 7.60 6.63 11.42
C GLY A 50 6.22 7.16 11.05
N GLY A 51 5.24 7.08 11.97
CA GLY A 51 3.88 7.58 11.74
C GLY A 51 3.82 9.10 11.58
N LEU A 52 4.48 9.85 12.47
CA LEU A 52 4.52 11.32 12.40
C LEU A 52 5.29 11.84 11.18
N LEU A 53 6.42 11.20 10.83
CA LEU A 53 7.18 11.57 9.63
C LEU A 53 6.43 11.21 8.35
N ALA A 54 5.82 10.02 8.26
CA ALA A 54 5.00 9.64 7.11
C ALA A 54 3.77 10.55 6.98
N PHE A 55 3.13 10.92 8.08
CA PHE A 55 2.04 11.90 8.08
C PHE A 55 2.52 13.29 7.61
N GLY A 56 3.66 13.76 8.09
CA GLY A 56 4.26 15.03 7.66
C GLY A 56 4.62 15.03 6.18
N LEU A 57 5.24 13.96 5.69
CA LEU A 57 5.57 13.74 4.28
C LEU A 57 4.32 13.72 3.41
N LEU A 58 3.26 13.05 3.84
CA LEU A 58 1.99 12.98 3.10
C LEU A 58 1.31 14.35 3.02
N ASN A 59 1.28 15.12 4.10
CA ASN A 59 0.74 16.48 4.08
C ASN A 59 1.57 17.42 3.20
N LEU A 60 2.91 17.28 3.23
CA LEU A 60 3.80 18.06 2.38
C LEU A 60 3.62 17.70 0.89
N ASN A 61 3.46 16.41 0.58
CA ASN A 61 3.14 15.94 -0.77
C ASN A 61 1.75 16.45 -1.21
N ALA A 62 0.74 16.47 -0.34
CA ALA A 62 -0.57 17.05 -0.63
C ALA A 62 -0.49 18.57 -0.90
N LEU A 63 0.33 19.30 -0.15
CA LEU A 63 0.59 20.73 -0.38
C LEU A 63 1.28 20.97 -1.73
N LEU A 64 2.30 20.15 -2.04
CA LEU A 64 2.99 20.21 -3.32
C LEU A 64 2.06 19.86 -4.49
N PHE A 65 1.16 18.90 -4.29
CA PHE A 65 0.11 18.56 -5.26
C PHE A 65 -0.83 19.74 -5.51
N LEU A 66 -1.29 20.43 -4.47
CA LEU A 66 -2.13 21.63 -4.59
C LEU A 66 -1.40 22.75 -5.33
N LEU A 67 -0.14 23.00 -4.98
CA LEU A 67 0.70 23.98 -5.67
C LEU A 67 0.85 23.62 -7.15
N PHE A 68 0.98 22.35 -7.46
CA PHE A 68 1.11 21.86 -8.83
C PHE A 68 -0.18 22.01 -9.63
N ALA A 69 -1.32 21.64 -9.05
CA ALA A 69 -2.64 21.83 -9.65
C ALA A 69 -2.91 23.32 -9.91
N PHE A 70 -2.54 24.19 -8.98
CA PHE A 70 -2.62 25.64 -9.14
C PHE A 70 -1.77 26.14 -10.33
N LEU A 71 -0.55 25.64 -10.48
CA LEU A 71 0.32 26.02 -11.61
C LEU A 71 -0.29 25.61 -12.96
N ILE A 72 -0.79 24.37 -13.09
CA ILE A 72 -1.49 23.91 -14.29
C ILE A 72 -2.69 24.80 -14.58
N PHE A 73 -3.53 25.02 -13.58
CA PHE A 73 -4.74 25.82 -13.71
C PHE A 73 -4.43 27.25 -14.15
N ARG A 74 -3.39 27.88 -13.57
CA ARG A 74 -2.91 29.20 -13.98
C ARG A 74 -2.51 29.24 -15.46
N HIS A 75 -1.82 28.21 -15.95
CA HIS A 75 -1.42 28.12 -17.36
C HIS A 75 -2.62 27.95 -18.31
N LEU A 76 -3.57 27.09 -17.96
CA LEU A 76 -4.82 26.92 -18.72
C LEU A 76 -5.69 28.18 -18.71
N ALA A 77 -5.86 28.80 -17.53
CA ALA A 77 -6.62 30.03 -17.37
C ALA A 77 -6.03 31.17 -18.19
N LYS A 78 -4.70 31.33 -18.19
CA LYS A 78 -4.01 32.33 -19.03
C LYS A 78 -4.28 32.10 -20.52
N LEU A 79 -4.22 30.86 -20.99
CA LEU A 79 -4.53 30.52 -22.39
C LEU A 79 -5.98 30.87 -22.76
N PHE A 80 -6.92 30.57 -21.87
CA PHE A 80 -8.34 30.88 -22.07
C PHE A 80 -8.61 32.40 -22.09
N LEU A 81 -7.95 33.15 -21.20
CA LEU A 81 -8.03 34.62 -21.13
C LEU A 81 -7.41 35.28 -22.36
N GLU A 82 -6.22 34.84 -22.81
CA GLU A 82 -5.57 35.35 -24.04
C GLU A 82 -6.46 35.14 -25.28
N ARG A 83 -7.19 34.01 -25.34
CA ARG A 83 -8.17 33.76 -26.40
C ARG A 83 -9.34 34.76 -26.36
N ARG A 84 -9.84 35.10 -25.17
CA ARG A 84 -10.93 36.08 -25.02
C ARG A 84 -10.48 37.50 -25.38
N GLN A 85 -9.23 37.87 -25.12
CA GLN A 85 -8.68 39.20 -25.41
C GLN A 85 -8.33 39.43 -26.89
N LYS A 86 -8.66 38.49 -27.80
CA LYS A 86 -8.48 38.60 -29.27
C LYS A 86 -7.07 39.04 -29.72
N VAL A 87 -6.03 38.72 -28.94
CA VAL A 87 -4.64 39.02 -29.33
C VAL A 87 -4.30 38.29 -30.64
N PHE A 88 -3.66 38.99 -31.58
CA PHE A 88 -3.27 38.43 -32.88
C PHE A 88 -2.41 37.16 -32.69
N GLY A 89 -2.78 36.07 -33.35
CA GLY A 89 -2.16 34.74 -33.19
C GLY A 89 -2.66 33.86 -32.02
N ALA A 90 -3.50 34.37 -31.10
CA ALA A 90 -3.94 33.61 -29.92
C ALA A 90 -4.83 32.39 -30.26
N ARG A 91 -5.59 32.44 -31.36
CA ARG A 91 -6.44 31.31 -31.80
C ARG A 91 -5.61 30.11 -32.23
N LEU A 92 -4.56 30.33 -33.02
CA LEU A 92 -3.67 29.28 -33.51
C LEU A 92 -2.95 28.60 -32.33
N ARG A 93 -2.38 29.41 -31.43
CA ARG A 93 -1.72 28.92 -30.22
C ARG A 93 -2.66 28.09 -29.36
N THR A 94 -3.89 28.57 -29.14
CA THR A 94 -4.87 27.82 -28.34
C THR A 94 -5.26 26.50 -28.99
N ARG A 95 -5.47 26.48 -30.31
CA ARG A 95 -5.81 25.24 -31.04
C ARG A 95 -4.68 24.22 -30.92
N LEU A 96 -3.44 24.63 -31.16
CA LEU A 96 -2.26 23.75 -31.02
C LEU A 96 -2.12 23.21 -29.60
N VAL A 97 -2.14 24.08 -28.59
CA VAL A 97 -2.02 23.66 -27.18
C VAL A 97 -3.14 22.71 -26.80
N LEU A 98 -4.38 23.00 -27.19
CA LEU A 98 -5.51 22.11 -26.90
C LEU A 98 -5.34 20.75 -27.56
N THR A 99 -4.93 20.69 -28.84
CA THR A 99 -4.69 19.43 -29.55
C THR A 99 -3.63 18.59 -28.84
N PHE A 100 -2.48 19.16 -28.50
CA PHE A 100 -1.42 18.43 -27.79
C PHE A 100 -1.85 17.97 -26.39
N ILE A 101 -2.58 18.80 -25.63
CA ILE A 101 -3.12 18.41 -24.33
C ILE A 101 -4.10 17.25 -24.50
N THR A 102 -5.04 17.33 -25.45
CA THR A 102 -6.01 16.25 -25.67
C THR A 102 -5.33 14.93 -26.10
N LEU A 103 -4.31 15.02 -26.96
CA LEU A 103 -3.57 13.87 -27.46
C LEU A 103 -2.76 13.18 -26.36
N SER A 104 -2.21 13.95 -25.42
CA SER A 104 -1.43 13.41 -24.29
C SER A 104 -2.29 12.97 -23.11
N LEU A 105 -3.42 13.62 -22.87
CA LEU A 105 -4.33 13.34 -21.75
C LEU A 105 -4.93 11.94 -21.85
N LEU A 106 -5.38 11.54 -23.04
CA LEU A 106 -6.05 10.26 -23.26
C LEU A 106 -5.18 9.03 -22.86
N PRO A 107 -3.96 8.84 -23.42
CA PRO A 107 -3.11 7.71 -23.02
C PRO A 107 -2.67 7.80 -21.56
N THR A 108 -2.47 9.01 -21.03
CA THR A 108 -2.08 9.19 -19.62
C THR A 108 -3.19 8.75 -18.67
N LEU A 109 -4.45 9.07 -18.97
CA LEU A 109 -5.61 8.62 -18.19
C LEU A 109 -5.82 7.11 -18.29
N ILE A 110 -5.64 6.52 -19.48
CA ILE A 110 -5.71 5.07 -19.66
C ILE A 110 -4.64 4.37 -18.82
N MET A 111 -3.38 4.86 -18.86
CA MET A 111 -2.30 4.31 -18.05
C MET A 111 -2.55 4.48 -16.55
N PHE A 112 -3.08 5.64 -16.12
CA PHE A 112 -3.52 5.84 -14.74
C PHE A 112 -4.56 4.80 -14.33
N PHE A 113 -5.59 4.58 -15.16
CA PHE A 113 -6.66 3.64 -14.87
C PHE A 113 -6.17 2.18 -14.83
N ILE A 114 -5.32 1.77 -15.78
CA ILE A 114 -4.72 0.43 -15.79
C ILE A 114 -3.84 0.23 -14.56
N ALA A 115 -2.98 1.20 -14.23
CA ALA A 115 -2.12 1.11 -13.07
C ALA A 115 -2.93 1.08 -11.76
N TRP A 116 -3.97 1.91 -11.66
CA TRP A 116 -4.94 1.89 -10.56
C TRP A 116 -5.58 0.51 -10.41
N GLN A 117 -6.10 -0.03 -11.51
CA GLN A 117 -6.76 -1.34 -11.55
C GLN A 117 -5.80 -2.48 -11.17
N LEU A 118 -4.55 -2.44 -11.63
CA LEU A 118 -3.55 -3.45 -11.29
C LEU A 118 -3.17 -3.41 -9.81
N ILE A 119 -3.06 -2.21 -9.23
CA ILE A 119 -2.75 -2.04 -7.80
C ILE A 119 -3.94 -2.47 -6.95
N SER A 120 -5.16 -2.06 -7.30
CA SER A 120 -6.36 -2.45 -6.55
C SER A 120 -6.66 -3.95 -6.65
N SER A 121 -6.44 -4.56 -7.83
CA SER A 121 -6.76 -5.98 -8.05
C SER A 121 -5.71 -6.96 -7.51
N ARG A 122 -4.43 -6.57 -7.41
CA ARG A 122 -3.36 -7.47 -6.90
C ARG A 122 -3.17 -7.41 -5.39
N VAL A 123 -3.62 -6.34 -4.73
CA VAL A 123 -3.35 -6.12 -3.31
C VAL A 123 -4.45 -6.66 -2.40
N ASP A 124 -5.63 -6.95 -2.94
CA ASP A 124 -6.74 -7.50 -2.17
C ASP A 124 -6.87 -9.03 -2.33
N PHE A 125 -6.43 -9.72 -1.27
CA PHE A 125 -7.29 -10.63 -0.50
C PHE A 125 -7.30 -12.16 -0.74
N ARG A 126 -6.72 -12.73 -1.80
CA ARG A 126 -6.81 -14.20 -1.98
C ARG A 126 -5.91 -15.06 -1.10
N TRP A 127 -4.87 -14.49 -0.51
CA TRP A 127 -3.94 -15.21 0.37
C TRP A 127 -4.33 -15.06 1.85
N THR A 128 -4.98 -13.94 2.21
CA THR A 128 -5.25 -13.56 3.60
C THR A 128 -6.45 -14.28 4.20
N ASP A 129 -7.56 -14.34 3.45
CA ASP A 129 -8.81 -14.95 3.94
C ASP A 129 -8.70 -16.46 4.04
N ARG A 130 -8.10 -17.10 3.03
CA ARG A 130 -7.86 -18.55 3.06
C ARG A 130 -6.95 -18.96 4.21
N MET A 131 -5.94 -18.15 4.54
CA MET A 131 -5.10 -18.42 5.70
C MET A 131 -5.87 -18.21 7.00
N GLN A 132 -6.63 -17.13 7.14
CA GLN A 132 -7.45 -16.90 8.34
C GLN A 132 -8.46 -18.03 8.56
N GLU A 133 -9.16 -18.45 7.52
CA GLU A 133 -10.12 -19.55 7.56
C GLU A 133 -9.45 -20.89 7.94
N THR A 134 -8.33 -21.23 7.31
CA THR A 134 -7.58 -22.46 7.64
C THR A 134 -7.04 -22.45 9.07
N LEU A 135 -6.64 -21.28 9.57
CA LEU A 135 -6.14 -21.10 10.94
C LEU A 135 -7.25 -21.16 11.98
N GLU A 136 -8.41 -20.57 11.72
CA GLU A 136 -9.60 -20.70 12.57
C GLU A 136 -10.10 -22.15 12.61
N GLN A 137 -10.09 -22.85 11.47
CA GLN A 137 -10.41 -24.28 11.40
C GLN A 137 -9.42 -25.13 12.21
N THR A 138 -8.12 -24.82 12.16
CA THR A 138 -7.10 -25.55 12.93
C THR A 138 -7.23 -25.31 14.45
N LEU A 139 -7.54 -24.08 14.87
CA LEU A 139 -7.80 -23.75 16.26
C LEU A 139 -9.10 -24.36 16.77
N ALA A 140 -10.14 -24.39 15.95
CA ALA A 140 -11.40 -25.06 16.26
C ALA A 140 -11.19 -26.57 16.46
N LEU A 141 -10.39 -27.21 15.60
CA LEU A 141 -10.04 -28.63 15.74
C LEU A 141 -9.35 -28.92 17.08
N GLY A 142 -8.42 -28.07 17.51
CA GLY A 142 -7.75 -28.20 18.81
C GLY A 142 -8.72 -28.08 20.00
N ARG A 143 -9.73 -27.19 19.90
CA ARG A 143 -10.78 -27.04 20.92
C ARG A 143 -11.69 -28.27 20.96
N THR A 144 -12.21 -28.71 19.81
CA THR A 144 -13.08 -29.88 19.70
C THR A 144 -12.37 -31.15 20.19
N PHE A 145 -11.08 -31.31 19.88
CA PHE A 145 -10.29 -32.43 20.41
C PHE A 145 -10.18 -32.37 21.95
N SER A 146 -9.86 -31.20 22.51
CA SER A 146 -9.78 -31.04 23.98
C SER A 146 -11.13 -31.29 24.66
N GLU A 147 -12.24 -30.81 24.09
CA GLU A 147 -13.59 -31.06 24.61
C GLU A 147 -13.94 -32.55 24.55
N GLY A 148 -13.59 -33.23 23.45
CA GLY A 148 -13.78 -34.67 23.31
C GLY A 148 -13.01 -35.50 24.34
N VAL A 149 -11.80 -35.07 24.74
CA VAL A 149 -11.06 -35.72 25.83
C VAL A 149 -11.77 -35.51 27.17
N GLU A 150 -12.28 -34.32 27.46
CA GLU A 150 -13.02 -34.06 28.70
C GLU A 150 -14.30 -34.89 28.79
N ASP A 151 -15.05 -35.00 27.70
CA ASP A 151 -16.27 -35.81 27.64
C ASP A 151 -15.97 -37.29 27.79
N LYS A 152 -14.89 -37.79 27.16
CA LYS A 152 -14.41 -39.17 27.34
C LYS A 152 -14.06 -39.45 28.80
N LEU A 153 -13.29 -38.56 29.44
CA LEU A 153 -12.88 -38.73 30.84
C LEU A 153 -14.08 -38.70 31.79
N ARG A 154 -15.03 -37.80 31.55
CA ARG A 154 -16.27 -37.71 32.34
C ARG A 154 -17.13 -38.97 32.19
N ALA A 155 -17.33 -39.45 30.97
CA ALA A 155 -18.11 -40.66 30.70
C ALA A 155 -17.45 -41.90 31.34
N ALA A 156 -16.14 -42.06 31.18
CA ALA A 156 -15.38 -43.15 31.79
C ALA A 156 -15.43 -43.08 33.32
N GLY A 157 -15.19 -41.92 33.91
CA GLY A 157 -15.20 -41.76 35.38
C GLY A 157 -16.56 -42.00 35.99
N LEU A 158 -17.65 -41.53 35.38
CA LEU A 158 -19.02 -41.79 35.87
C LEU A 158 -19.42 -43.27 35.74
N TYR A 159 -19.02 -43.92 34.65
CA TYR A 159 -19.25 -45.36 34.47
C TYR A 159 -18.50 -46.17 35.54
N LEU A 160 -17.20 -45.89 35.69
CA LEU A 160 -16.34 -46.60 36.64
C LEU A 160 -16.74 -46.33 38.09
N GLN A 161 -17.16 -45.10 38.43
CA GLN A 161 -17.70 -44.79 39.75
C GLN A 161 -18.85 -45.74 40.11
N ARG A 162 -19.87 -45.84 39.23
CA ARG A 162 -21.03 -46.70 39.47
C ARG A 162 -20.67 -48.18 39.54
N GLU A 163 -19.78 -48.63 38.67
CA GLU A 163 -19.33 -50.03 38.63
C GLU A 163 -18.58 -50.41 39.92
N MET A 164 -17.69 -49.53 40.39
CA MET A 164 -16.91 -49.73 41.61
C MET A 164 -17.77 -49.67 42.88
N GLU A 165 -18.74 -48.75 42.93
CA GLU A 165 -19.71 -48.63 44.02
C GLU A 165 -20.63 -49.85 44.08
N GLY A 166 -21.17 -50.30 42.94
CA GLY A 166 -22.07 -51.45 42.86
C GLY A 166 -21.40 -52.78 43.21
N ARG A 167 -20.10 -52.92 42.95
CA ARG A 167 -19.31 -54.12 43.28
C ARG A 167 -18.66 -54.08 44.67
N GLY A 168 -18.77 -52.97 45.40
CA GLY A 168 -18.06 -52.79 46.67
C GLY A 168 -16.54 -52.90 46.53
N ALA A 169 -15.97 -52.33 45.47
CA ALA A 169 -14.56 -52.50 45.11
C ALA A 169 -13.58 -51.94 46.17
N LEU A 170 -14.05 -51.08 47.07
CA LEU A 170 -13.27 -50.50 48.16
C LEU A 170 -13.22 -51.38 49.43
N ALA A 171 -13.90 -52.52 49.44
CA ALA A 171 -13.87 -53.45 50.56
C ALA A 171 -12.43 -53.94 50.84
N PRO A 172 -11.98 -54.02 52.11
CA PRO A 172 -10.60 -54.41 52.45
C PRO A 172 -10.12 -55.70 51.79
N ALA A 173 -11.01 -56.69 51.65
CA ALA A 173 -10.74 -57.99 51.03
C ALA A 173 -10.49 -57.93 49.50
N ARG A 174 -10.82 -56.82 48.84
CA ARG A 174 -10.68 -56.63 47.39
C ARG A 174 -9.62 -55.60 46.99
N ARG A 175 -8.98 -54.95 47.96
CA ARG A 175 -7.93 -53.93 47.69
C ARG A 175 -6.76 -54.49 46.89
N GLU A 176 -6.39 -55.76 47.07
CA GLU A 176 -5.33 -56.39 46.27
C GLU A 176 -5.75 -56.64 44.81
N ALA A 177 -6.98 -57.09 44.59
CA ALA A 177 -7.55 -57.34 43.26
C ALA A 177 -7.83 -56.04 42.48
N LEU A 178 -8.05 -54.92 43.18
CA LEU A 178 -8.37 -53.62 42.60
C LEU A 178 -7.30 -53.14 41.60
N SER A 179 -6.01 -53.39 41.88
CA SER A 179 -4.93 -53.00 40.98
C SER A 179 -5.06 -53.59 39.56
N GLY A 180 -5.41 -54.88 39.48
CA GLY A 180 -5.63 -55.58 38.21
C GLY A 180 -6.92 -55.14 37.50
N GLU A 181 -7.98 -54.84 38.26
CA GLU A 181 -9.22 -54.28 37.69
C GLU A 181 -9.01 -52.88 37.10
N LEU A 182 -8.28 -52.01 37.83
CA LEU A 182 -7.91 -50.68 37.33
C LEU A 182 -7.08 -50.77 36.06
N GLU A 183 -6.18 -51.76 35.93
CA GLU A 183 -5.44 -51.96 34.69
C GLU A 183 -6.34 -52.35 33.52
N GLN A 184 -7.29 -53.28 33.73
CA GLN A 184 -8.24 -53.68 32.70
C GLN A 184 -9.11 -52.49 32.27
N TRP A 185 -9.65 -51.73 33.21
CA TRP A 185 -10.45 -50.55 32.90
C TRP A 185 -9.65 -49.42 32.26
N ARG A 186 -8.41 -49.17 32.72
CA ARG A 186 -7.51 -48.20 32.09
C ARG A 186 -7.27 -48.56 30.62
N ARG A 187 -7.04 -49.84 30.31
CA ARG A 187 -6.87 -50.33 28.93
C ARG A 187 -8.17 -50.22 28.13
N LEU A 188 -9.30 -50.61 28.71
CA LEU A 188 -10.63 -50.57 28.05
C LEU A 188 -11.02 -49.15 27.63
N PHE A 189 -10.87 -48.19 28.52
CA PHE A 189 -11.16 -46.78 28.25
C PHE A 189 -9.99 -46.03 27.60
N GLY A 190 -8.86 -46.71 27.37
CA GLY A 190 -7.65 -46.12 26.79
C GLY A 190 -7.17 -44.89 27.54
N LEU A 191 -7.06 -44.98 28.87
CA LEU A 191 -6.62 -43.90 29.76
C LEU A 191 -5.10 -43.96 29.99
N THR A 192 -4.48 -42.82 30.26
CA THR A 192 -3.06 -42.77 30.64
C THR A 192 -2.87 -43.19 32.10
N VAL A 193 -3.75 -42.74 32.99
CA VAL A 193 -3.74 -43.11 34.41
C VAL A 193 -5.16 -43.36 34.88
N LEU A 194 -5.35 -44.42 35.66
CA LEU A 194 -6.55 -44.65 36.44
C LEU A 194 -6.15 -44.99 37.86
N ALA A 195 -6.54 -44.15 38.81
CA ALA A 195 -6.16 -44.30 40.21
C ALA A 195 -7.32 -44.07 41.16
N VAL A 196 -7.29 -44.79 42.27
CA VAL A 196 -8.10 -44.54 43.45
C VAL A 196 -7.20 -43.86 44.46
N VAL A 197 -7.58 -42.65 44.86
CA VAL A 197 -6.80 -41.80 45.75
C VAL A 197 -7.54 -41.63 47.06
N GLY A 198 -6.83 -41.84 48.16
CA GLY A 198 -7.37 -41.67 49.51
C GLY A 198 -7.53 -40.19 49.90
N PRO A 199 -8.13 -39.91 51.06
CA PRO A 199 -8.32 -38.54 51.56
C PRO A 199 -7.01 -37.79 51.83
N ASP A 200 -5.90 -38.51 51.99
CA ASP A 200 -4.55 -37.98 52.16
C ASP A 200 -3.83 -37.66 50.83
N GLY A 201 -4.52 -37.84 49.69
CA GLY A 201 -3.96 -37.61 48.36
C GLY A 201 -3.00 -38.72 47.90
N LYS A 202 -2.85 -39.80 48.65
CA LYS A 202 -2.01 -40.95 48.26
C LYS A 202 -2.83 -41.97 47.47
N PRO A 203 -2.23 -42.63 46.47
CA PRO A 203 -2.92 -43.68 45.72
C PRO A 203 -3.13 -44.91 46.62
N VAL A 204 -4.39 -45.30 46.80
CA VAL A 204 -4.79 -46.59 47.38
C VAL A 204 -4.50 -47.71 46.37
N ALA A 205 -4.80 -47.44 45.09
CA ALA A 205 -4.43 -48.28 43.97
C ALA A 205 -4.31 -47.40 42.72
N ALA A 206 -3.35 -47.69 41.85
CA ALA A 206 -3.17 -46.94 40.61
C ALA A 206 -2.67 -47.85 39.49
N SER A 207 -3.17 -47.62 38.28
CA SER A 207 -2.66 -48.20 37.05
C SER A 207 -2.20 -47.10 36.12
N TYR A 208 -0.99 -47.27 35.58
CA TYR A 208 -0.35 -46.34 34.66
C TYR A 208 -0.19 -47.00 33.28
N GLU A 209 -0.15 -46.18 32.24
CA GLU A 209 0.26 -46.60 30.91
C GLU A 209 1.76 -46.94 30.92
N PRO A 210 2.19 -48.09 30.36
CA PRO A 210 3.61 -48.46 30.34
C PRO A 210 4.50 -47.35 29.75
N GLY A 211 5.55 -46.96 30.48
CA GLY A 211 6.46 -45.89 30.06
C GLY A 211 5.92 -44.46 30.27
N ARG A 212 4.74 -44.29 30.88
CA ARG A 212 4.13 -42.99 31.17
C ARG A 212 3.53 -42.97 32.59
N GLU A 213 4.32 -42.47 33.52
CA GLU A 213 3.93 -42.30 34.93
C GLU A 213 3.90 -40.80 35.29
N PRO A 214 2.92 -40.03 34.79
CA PRO A 214 2.78 -38.63 35.19
C PRO A 214 2.38 -38.55 36.67
N PRO A 215 2.79 -37.50 37.39
CA PRO A 215 2.37 -37.31 38.77
C PRO A 215 0.84 -37.20 38.85
N LEU A 216 0.25 -37.86 39.86
CA LEU A 216 -1.19 -37.76 40.11
C LEU A 216 -1.58 -36.30 40.43
N PRO A 217 -2.76 -35.85 39.98
CA PRO A 217 -3.23 -34.50 40.25
C PRO A 217 -3.48 -34.30 41.75
N PRO A 218 -3.16 -33.12 42.30
CA PRO A 218 -3.48 -32.81 43.68
C PRO A 218 -5.00 -32.78 43.84
N THR A 219 -5.51 -33.58 44.77
CA THR A 219 -6.94 -33.74 45.01
C THR A 219 -7.45 -32.61 45.91
N PRO A 220 -8.36 -31.72 45.46
CA PRO A 220 -8.85 -30.63 46.30
C PRO A 220 -9.65 -31.12 47.52
N ALA A 221 -9.52 -30.43 48.65
CA ALA A 221 -10.24 -30.78 49.88
C ALA A 221 -11.78 -30.69 49.75
N ASP A 222 -12.27 -29.75 48.92
CA ASP A 222 -13.70 -29.50 48.67
C ASP A 222 -14.06 -29.80 47.22
N LEU A 223 -14.31 -31.08 46.98
CA LEU A 223 -14.57 -31.64 45.66
C LEU A 223 -16.09 -31.70 45.40
N PRO A 224 -16.59 -31.17 44.28
CA PRO A 224 -18.02 -31.22 43.96
C PRO A 224 -18.49 -32.67 43.75
N VAL A 225 -19.73 -32.97 44.19
CA VAL A 225 -20.32 -34.32 44.09
C VAL A 225 -20.38 -34.85 42.65
N ARG A 226 -20.49 -33.95 41.66
CA ARG A 226 -20.55 -34.31 40.23
C ARG A 226 -19.17 -34.55 39.60
N GLY A 227 -18.11 -34.49 40.38
CA GLY A 227 -16.73 -34.50 39.89
C GLY A 227 -16.35 -33.23 39.14
N PHE A 228 -15.07 -33.06 38.85
CA PHE A 228 -14.56 -31.92 38.08
C PHE A 228 -13.39 -32.33 37.18
N ILE A 229 -13.13 -31.52 36.15
CA ILE A 229 -11.97 -31.65 35.28
C ILE A 229 -10.85 -30.75 35.80
N GLN A 230 -9.68 -31.34 36.02
CA GLN A 230 -8.45 -30.63 36.35
C GLN A 230 -7.45 -30.75 35.21
N ARG A 231 -6.78 -29.64 34.91
CA ARG A 231 -5.69 -29.61 33.93
C ARG A 231 -4.39 -29.31 34.66
N GLN A 232 -3.38 -30.14 34.48
CA GLN A 232 -2.06 -30.00 35.09
C GLN A 232 -0.97 -30.03 34.02
N ILE A 233 -0.04 -29.08 34.08
CA ILE A 233 1.14 -29.09 33.21
C ILE A 233 2.17 -30.06 33.80
N VAL A 234 2.58 -31.05 33.01
CA VAL A 234 3.60 -32.05 33.36
C VAL A 234 4.77 -32.01 32.37
N ALA A 235 5.88 -32.66 32.71
CA ALA A 235 7.05 -32.72 31.83
C ALA A 235 6.71 -33.29 30.44
N ALA A 236 5.83 -34.29 30.39
CA ALA A 236 5.43 -34.96 29.16
C ALA A 236 4.30 -34.26 28.37
N GLY A 237 3.62 -33.25 28.94
CA GLY A 237 2.44 -32.65 28.29
C GLY A 237 1.51 -31.90 29.23
N VAL A 238 0.23 -31.91 28.88
CA VAL A 238 -0.86 -31.49 29.77
C VAL A 238 -1.64 -32.74 30.18
N LEU A 239 -1.70 -33.02 31.47
CA LEU A 239 -2.52 -34.08 32.03
C LEU A 239 -3.91 -33.51 32.32
N GLN A 240 -4.92 -34.02 31.60
CA GLN A 240 -6.33 -33.75 31.91
C GLN A 240 -6.85 -34.89 32.77
N SER A 241 -7.44 -34.56 33.91
CA SER A 241 -7.89 -35.54 34.89
C SER A 241 -9.33 -35.25 35.28
N PHE A 242 -10.19 -36.25 35.22
CA PHE A 242 -11.51 -36.20 35.82
C PHE A 242 -11.45 -36.85 37.20
N ILE A 243 -11.81 -36.07 38.21
CA ILE A 243 -11.75 -36.49 39.61
C ILE A 243 -13.17 -36.52 40.15
N ILE A 244 -13.58 -37.66 40.69
CA ILE A 244 -14.94 -37.88 41.19
C ILE A 244 -14.90 -38.62 42.54
N PRO A 245 -15.70 -38.23 43.54
CA PRO A 245 -15.76 -38.95 44.80
C PRO A 245 -16.31 -40.36 44.61
N LEU A 246 -15.71 -41.34 45.28
CA LEU A 246 -16.19 -42.72 45.36
C LEU A 246 -16.85 -42.94 46.73
N GLY A 247 -18.12 -43.36 46.71
CA GLY A 247 -18.84 -43.83 47.90
C GLY A 247 -18.77 -45.35 48.07
N GLY A 248 -19.47 -45.88 49.08
CA GLY A 248 -19.70 -47.31 49.27
C GLY A 248 -19.04 -47.95 50.50
N PRO A 249 -19.38 -49.21 50.80
CA PRO A 249 -18.87 -49.94 51.97
C PRO A 249 -17.35 -50.14 51.87
N GLY A 250 -16.61 -49.61 52.86
CA GLY A 250 -15.13 -49.63 52.89
C GLY A 250 -14.44 -48.34 52.46
N ALA A 251 -15.21 -47.32 52.03
CA ALA A 251 -14.68 -45.98 51.83
C ALA A 251 -14.38 -45.31 53.19
N GLU A 252 -13.10 -45.33 53.59
CA GLU A 252 -12.59 -44.59 54.76
C GLU A 252 -12.51 -43.10 54.41
N GLY A 253 -13.65 -42.40 54.48
CA GLY A 253 -13.74 -40.96 54.21
C GLY A 253 -13.84 -40.59 52.72
N LYS A 254 -13.38 -39.39 52.37
CA LYS A 254 -13.43 -38.84 51.00
C LYS A 254 -12.39 -39.55 50.11
N THR A 255 -12.73 -40.72 49.56
CA THR A 255 -11.94 -41.43 48.54
C THR A 255 -12.35 -40.95 47.15
N TYR A 256 -11.41 -40.90 46.20
CA TYR A 256 -11.65 -40.35 44.87
C TYR A 256 -11.17 -41.29 43.77
N LEU A 257 -11.93 -41.36 42.69
CA LEU A 257 -11.49 -41.93 41.42
C LEU A 257 -10.89 -40.83 40.56
N VAL A 258 -9.69 -41.06 40.04
CA VAL A 258 -8.95 -40.16 39.17
C VAL A 258 -8.71 -40.87 37.84
N ALA A 259 -9.43 -40.45 36.80
CA ALA A 259 -9.24 -40.88 35.43
C ALA A 259 -8.49 -39.79 34.65
N SER A 260 -7.31 -40.11 34.10
CA SER A 260 -6.46 -39.10 33.46
C SER A 260 -6.01 -39.48 32.05
N GLN A 261 -5.96 -38.48 31.17
CA GLN A 261 -5.42 -38.56 29.82
C GLN A 261 -4.28 -37.55 29.67
N LEU A 262 -3.11 -38.03 29.23
CA LEU A 262 -1.99 -37.16 28.89
C LEU A 262 -2.13 -36.68 27.44
N LEU A 263 -2.15 -35.37 27.26
CA LEU A 263 -2.00 -34.71 25.96
C LEU A 263 -0.50 -34.43 25.75
N PRO A 264 0.19 -35.14 24.84
CA PRO A 264 1.63 -35.02 24.66
C PRO A 264 2.08 -33.61 24.25
N ARG A 265 3.24 -33.15 24.74
CA ARG A 265 3.83 -31.86 24.34
C ARG A 265 3.97 -31.64 22.83
N PRO A 266 4.36 -32.63 22.00
CA PRO A 266 4.48 -32.41 20.56
C PRO A 266 3.21 -31.87 19.91
N LEU A 267 2.05 -32.41 20.31
CA LEU A 267 0.73 -31.96 19.83
C LEU A 267 0.42 -30.53 20.30
N LEU A 268 0.77 -30.20 21.54
CA LEU A 268 0.56 -28.86 22.10
C LEU A 268 1.47 -27.81 21.46
N ASN A 269 2.72 -28.17 21.18
CA ASN A 269 3.70 -27.31 20.52
C ASN A 269 3.26 -27.01 19.08
N GLU A 270 2.74 -28.01 18.36
CA GLU A 270 2.25 -27.83 16.99
C GLU A 270 1.07 -26.85 16.95
N ILE A 271 0.06 -27.05 17.80
CA ILE A 271 -1.11 -26.15 17.91
C ILE A 271 -0.71 -24.74 18.34
N THR A 272 0.20 -24.60 19.31
CA THR A 272 0.62 -23.29 19.82
C THR A 272 1.53 -22.54 18.85
N GLU A 273 2.38 -23.24 18.10
CA GLU A 273 3.23 -22.65 17.07
C GLU A 273 2.39 -22.19 15.87
N LEU A 274 1.41 -22.98 15.44
CA LEU A 274 0.39 -22.58 14.45
C LEU A 274 -0.40 -21.35 14.93
N ALA A 275 -0.80 -21.32 16.21
CA ALA A 275 -1.50 -20.18 16.81
C ALA A 275 -0.64 -18.91 16.97
N ARG A 276 0.68 -19.06 17.15
CA ARG A 276 1.64 -17.96 17.24
C ARG A 276 1.88 -17.35 15.87
N GLN A 277 2.16 -18.18 14.87
CA GLN A 277 2.33 -17.75 13.47
C GLN A 277 1.04 -17.08 12.93
N ALA A 278 -0.14 -17.60 13.29
CA ALA A 278 -1.42 -16.96 12.97
C ALA A 278 -1.55 -15.54 13.52
N ARG A 279 -1.13 -15.32 14.78
CA ARG A 279 -1.18 -14.01 15.43
C ARG A 279 -0.19 -13.03 14.83
N GLU A 280 1.02 -13.46 14.50
CA GLU A 280 2.03 -12.63 13.83
C GLU A 280 1.56 -12.19 12.43
N VAL A 281 0.93 -13.09 11.67
CA VAL A 281 0.34 -12.74 10.37
C VAL A 281 -0.83 -11.73 10.54
N ARG A 282 -1.69 -11.90 11.54
CA ARG A 282 -2.78 -10.95 11.81
C ARG A 282 -2.27 -9.58 12.28
N GLN A 283 -1.20 -9.54 13.06
CA GLN A 283 -0.60 -8.30 13.56
C GLN A 283 0.15 -7.55 12.44
N SER A 284 0.80 -8.27 11.53
CA SER A 284 1.45 -7.67 10.35
C SER A 284 0.46 -7.06 9.34
N GLN A 285 -0.81 -7.50 9.34
CA GLN A 285 -1.86 -6.91 8.51
C GLN A 285 -2.32 -5.51 8.94
N LEU A 286 -2.16 -5.14 10.22
CA LEU A 286 -2.45 -3.79 10.71
C LEU A 286 -1.50 -2.73 10.13
N LEU A 287 -0.34 -3.15 9.59
CA LEU A 287 0.64 -2.29 8.94
C LEU A 287 0.50 -2.22 7.40
N ILE A 288 -0.47 -2.92 6.80
CA ILE A 288 -0.63 -2.96 5.32
C ILE A 288 -1.41 -1.73 4.79
N HIS A 289 -2.24 -1.09 5.63
CA HIS A 289 -2.99 0.13 5.27
C HIS A 289 -2.13 1.30 4.74
N PRO A 290 -0.97 1.66 5.35
CA PRO A 290 -0.13 2.75 4.83
C PRO A 290 0.55 2.44 3.50
N VAL A 291 0.78 1.17 3.16
CA VAL A 291 1.42 0.79 1.89
C VAL A 291 0.51 1.09 0.70
N ARG A 292 -0.80 0.87 0.83
CA ARG A 292 -1.78 1.16 -0.24
C ARG A 292 -1.82 2.65 -0.56
N VAL A 293 -1.88 3.49 0.47
CA VAL A 293 -1.95 4.95 0.32
C VAL A 293 -0.71 5.49 -0.37
N SER A 294 0.50 5.03 0.00
CA SER A 294 1.75 5.48 -0.63
C SER A 294 1.85 5.08 -2.12
N HIS A 295 1.34 3.90 -2.49
CA HIS A 295 1.30 3.47 -3.90
C HIS A 295 0.32 4.31 -4.74
N TYR A 296 -0.87 4.60 -4.22
CA TYR A 296 -1.82 5.49 -4.89
C TYR A 296 -1.28 6.92 -5.01
N LEU A 297 -0.61 7.43 -3.97
CA LEU A 297 0.01 8.76 -3.98
C LEU A 297 1.13 8.85 -5.01
N THR A 298 1.99 7.83 -5.10
CA THR A 298 3.05 7.76 -6.13
C THR A 298 2.46 7.76 -7.53
N LEU A 299 1.40 7.00 -7.77
CA LEU A 299 0.73 6.93 -9.07
C LEU A 299 0.14 8.29 -9.45
N VAL A 300 -0.56 8.96 -8.52
CA VAL A 300 -1.08 10.32 -8.74
C VAL A 300 0.05 11.31 -9.05
N VAL A 301 1.15 11.27 -8.30
CA VAL A 301 2.33 12.11 -8.55
C VAL A 301 2.89 11.87 -9.95
N VAL A 302 3.16 10.62 -10.33
CA VAL A 302 3.72 10.28 -11.65
C VAL A 302 2.79 10.73 -12.78
N THR A 303 1.49 10.48 -12.67
CA THR A 303 0.49 10.91 -13.66
C THR A 303 0.48 12.42 -13.80
N LEU A 304 0.49 13.14 -12.67
CA LEU A 304 0.49 14.59 -12.67
C LEU A 304 1.77 15.17 -13.29
N LEU A 305 2.95 14.57 -13.00
CA LEU A 305 4.22 14.92 -13.61
C LEU A 305 4.19 14.74 -15.13
N THR A 306 3.64 13.62 -15.62
CA THR A 306 3.48 13.40 -17.07
C THR A 306 2.55 14.41 -17.73
N LEU A 307 1.44 14.77 -17.08
CA LEU A 307 0.53 15.79 -17.61
C LEU A 307 1.18 17.17 -17.69
N MET A 308 1.96 17.56 -16.69
CA MET A 308 2.68 18.84 -16.73
C MET A 308 3.76 18.85 -17.80
N ALA A 309 4.55 17.78 -17.92
CA ALA A 309 5.54 17.67 -18.98
C ALA A 309 4.88 17.83 -20.35
N ALA A 310 3.73 17.19 -20.56
CA ALA A 310 2.95 17.31 -21.78
C ALA A 310 2.40 18.73 -22.01
N ILE A 311 1.82 19.38 -20.98
CA ILE A 311 1.32 20.75 -21.06
C ILE A 311 2.46 21.72 -21.37
N TRP A 312 3.59 21.59 -20.68
CA TRP A 312 4.76 22.42 -20.90
C TRP A 312 5.25 22.26 -22.33
N LEU A 313 5.43 21.03 -22.80
CA LEU A 313 5.85 20.73 -24.16
C LEU A 313 4.87 21.31 -25.18
N ALA A 314 3.56 21.17 -24.96
CA ALA A 314 2.51 21.74 -25.79
C ALA A 314 2.63 23.28 -25.89
N PHE A 315 2.83 23.97 -24.76
CA PHE A 315 3.02 25.42 -24.75
C PHE A 315 4.34 25.86 -25.41
N TYR A 316 5.41 25.09 -25.22
CA TYR A 316 6.70 25.35 -25.84
C TYR A 316 6.59 25.26 -27.36
N LEU A 317 6.16 24.11 -27.88
CA LEU A 317 5.98 23.87 -29.32
C LEU A 317 4.98 24.84 -29.95
N ALA A 318 3.84 25.10 -29.28
CA ALA A 318 2.87 26.05 -29.80
C ALA A 318 3.46 27.46 -29.92
N ARG A 319 4.32 27.90 -28.99
CA ARG A 319 4.97 29.22 -29.08
C ARG A 319 6.05 29.28 -30.15
N GLU A 320 6.87 28.24 -30.24
CA GLU A 320 7.92 28.09 -31.24
C GLU A 320 7.33 28.20 -32.66
N ILE A 321 6.17 27.56 -32.91
CA ILE A 321 5.49 27.63 -34.20
C ILE A 321 4.71 28.95 -34.37
N THR A 322 3.94 29.38 -33.36
CA THR A 322 3.02 30.52 -33.54
C THR A 322 3.71 31.89 -33.55
N THR A 323 4.89 32.04 -32.96
CA THR A 323 5.55 33.35 -32.85
C THR A 323 6.10 33.84 -34.20
N PRO A 324 6.87 33.04 -34.96
CA PRO A 324 7.37 33.46 -36.28
C PRO A 324 6.23 33.61 -37.30
N ILE A 325 5.24 32.72 -37.28
CA ILE A 325 4.05 32.84 -38.14
C ILE A 325 3.31 34.16 -37.87
N ARG A 326 3.20 34.56 -36.60
CA ARG A 326 2.60 35.85 -36.24
C ARG A 326 3.42 37.02 -36.77
N GLN A 327 4.74 36.99 -36.60
CA GLN A 327 5.64 38.04 -37.11
C GLN A 327 5.57 38.15 -38.63
N LEU A 328 5.52 37.02 -39.35
CA LEU A 328 5.34 36.97 -40.80
C LEU A 328 4.00 37.56 -41.25
N ALA A 329 2.92 37.24 -40.54
CA ALA A 329 1.61 37.79 -40.82
C ALA A 329 1.55 39.31 -40.57
N GLU A 330 2.11 39.79 -39.45
CA GLU A 330 2.21 41.22 -39.13
C GLU A 330 3.11 41.96 -40.14
N GLY A 331 4.24 41.37 -40.52
CA GLY A 331 5.16 41.89 -41.53
C GLY A 331 4.49 42.02 -42.89
N THR A 332 3.79 40.99 -43.35
CA THR A 332 3.04 41.01 -44.61
C THR A 332 2.00 42.15 -44.64
N VAL A 333 1.28 42.40 -43.53
CA VAL A 333 0.30 43.49 -43.45
C VAL A 333 0.97 44.87 -43.60
N LYS A 334 2.14 45.07 -42.98
CA LYS A 334 2.88 46.33 -43.10
C LYS A 334 3.48 46.53 -44.50
N VAL A 335 4.02 45.46 -45.11
CA VAL A 335 4.51 45.48 -46.50
C VAL A 335 3.39 45.84 -47.47
N ALA A 336 2.18 45.29 -47.27
CA ALA A 336 1.00 45.66 -48.04
C ALA A 336 0.60 47.14 -47.83
N GLY A 337 0.93 47.73 -46.67
CA GLY A 337 0.79 49.15 -46.37
C GLY A 337 1.90 50.05 -46.94
N GLY A 338 2.87 49.48 -47.67
CA GLY A 338 3.97 50.22 -48.32
C GLY A 338 5.19 50.45 -47.43
N ASP A 339 5.24 49.83 -46.24
CA ASP A 339 6.40 49.80 -45.36
C ASP A 339 7.26 48.57 -45.67
N TYR A 340 8.35 48.78 -46.42
CA TYR A 340 9.27 47.71 -46.85
C TYR A 340 10.48 47.57 -45.93
N ASP A 341 10.67 48.45 -44.94
CA ASP A 341 11.84 48.46 -44.06
C ASP A 341 11.64 47.52 -42.85
N ILE A 342 11.23 46.28 -43.15
CA ILE A 342 10.85 45.29 -42.14
C ILE A 342 11.69 44.05 -42.34
N GLN A 343 12.44 43.72 -41.30
CA GLN A 343 13.19 42.48 -41.19
C GLN A 343 12.73 41.72 -39.97
N ILE A 344 12.38 40.45 -40.18
CA ILE A 344 12.04 39.53 -39.11
C ILE A 344 13.32 38.81 -38.69
N GLU A 345 13.59 38.80 -37.39
CA GLU A 345 14.75 38.12 -36.82
C GLU A 345 14.68 36.62 -37.10
N GLN A 346 15.76 36.06 -37.66
CA GLN A 346 15.81 34.66 -38.01
C GLN A 346 16.18 33.84 -36.77
N GLU A 347 15.18 33.20 -36.17
CA GLU A 347 15.38 32.19 -35.13
C GLU A 347 15.26 30.78 -35.73
N GLY A 348 16.24 29.91 -35.45
CA GLY A 348 16.21 28.50 -35.88
C GLY A 348 16.87 28.22 -37.25
N ARG A 349 16.77 26.96 -37.70
CA ARG A 349 17.32 26.44 -38.98
C ARG A 349 16.35 25.49 -39.71
N ASP A 350 15.07 25.53 -39.35
CA ASP A 350 14.02 24.64 -39.85
C ASP A 350 13.23 25.28 -41.01
N GLU A 351 12.11 24.66 -41.40
CA GLU A 351 11.21 25.15 -42.44
C GLU A 351 10.67 26.55 -42.14
N ILE A 352 10.53 26.89 -40.85
CA ILE A 352 10.10 28.23 -40.42
C ILE A 352 11.22 29.25 -40.67
N ALA A 353 12.48 28.89 -40.39
CA ALA A 353 13.62 29.74 -40.71
C ALA A 353 13.77 29.98 -42.22
N PHE A 354 13.45 28.98 -43.05
CA PHE A 354 13.40 29.12 -44.51
C PHE A 354 12.29 30.09 -44.97
N LEU A 355 11.11 30.02 -44.36
CA LEU A 355 10.01 30.96 -44.59
C LEU A 355 10.38 32.40 -44.22
N VAL A 356 11.03 32.60 -43.07
CA VAL A 356 11.52 33.92 -42.63
C VAL A 356 12.57 34.48 -43.60
N GLN A 357 13.51 33.65 -44.04
CA GLN A 357 14.53 34.06 -45.02
C GLN A 357 13.90 34.45 -46.36
N SER A 358 12.93 33.67 -46.84
CA SER A 358 12.23 33.93 -48.09
C SER A 358 11.42 35.24 -48.02
N PHE A 359 10.76 35.49 -46.88
CA PHE A 359 10.05 36.74 -46.64
C PHE A 359 10.99 37.95 -46.63
N ASN A 360 12.09 37.89 -45.88
CA ASN A 360 13.06 38.99 -45.80
C ASN A 360 13.71 39.29 -47.16
N LYS A 361 13.95 38.26 -47.98
CA LYS A 361 14.47 38.43 -49.35
C LYS A 361 13.44 39.15 -50.24
N MET A 362 12.19 38.71 -50.20
CA MET A 362 11.11 39.33 -50.98
C MET A 362 10.92 40.82 -50.60
N THR A 363 10.96 41.18 -49.31
CA THR A 363 10.82 42.58 -48.88
C THR A 363 12.01 43.43 -49.32
N GLN A 364 13.22 42.89 -49.27
CA GLN A 364 14.42 43.54 -49.79
C GLN A 364 14.34 43.78 -51.31
N ASP A 365 13.89 42.80 -52.08
CA ASP A 365 13.72 42.92 -53.54
C ASP A 365 12.66 43.99 -53.89
N LEU A 366 11.55 44.07 -53.14
CA LEU A 366 10.53 45.11 -53.31
C LEU A 366 11.06 46.51 -52.98
N GLN A 367 11.85 46.64 -51.90
CA GLN A 367 12.46 47.91 -51.52
C GLN A 367 13.42 48.42 -52.60
N LEU A 368 14.25 47.51 -53.15
CA LEU A 368 15.16 47.81 -54.27
C LEU A 368 14.40 48.23 -55.53
N SER A 369 13.36 47.49 -55.91
CA SER A 369 12.53 47.80 -57.08
C SER A 369 11.86 49.17 -56.98
N ARG A 370 11.33 49.54 -55.81
CA ARG A 370 10.76 50.87 -55.57
C ARG A 370 11.80 51.99 -55.65
N ALA A 371 13.01 51.76 -55.13
CA ALA A 371 14.10 52.73 -55.22
C ALA A 371 14.53 52.98 -56.68
N GLN A 372 14.61 51.91 -57.48
CA GLN A 372 14.92 52.01 -58.92
C GLN A 372 13.84 52.75 -59.70
N LEU A 373 12.56 52.48 -59.43
CA LEU A 373 11.44 53.21 -60.05
C LEU A 373 11.49 54.70 -59.69
N ALA A 374 11.76 55.04 -58.42
CA ALA A 374 11.87 56.44 -57.99
C ALA A 374 13.03 57.18 -58.68
N ASP A 375 14.21 56.55 -58.79
CA ASP A 375 15.35 57.11 -59.53
C ASP A 375 15.03 57.32 -61.03
N THR A 376 14.31 56.36 -61.64
CA THR A 376 13.90 56.46 -63.05
C THR A 376 12.93 57.62 -63.29
N TYR A 377 11.94 57.80 -62.39
CA TYR A 377 11.01 58.93 -62.45
C TYR A 377 11.74 60.27 -62.31
N GLU A 378 12.73 60.37 -61.43
CA GLU A 378 13.49 61.60 -61.21
C GLU A 378 14.32 61.97 -62.45
N ARG A 379 14.99 60.99 -63.07
CA ARG A 379 15.73 61.20 -64.33
C ARG A 379 14.83 61.67 -65.48
N LEU A 380 13.65 61.05 -65.62
CA LEU A 380 12.67 61.47 -66.62
C LEU A 380 12.22 62.92 -66.38
N ARG A 381 11.94 63.28 -65.13
CA ARG A 381 11.51 64.63 -64.76
C ARG A 381 12.58 65.68 -65.06
N GLN A 382 13.86 65.38 -64.80
CA GLN A 382 14.98 66.26 -65.15
C GLN A 382 15.09 66.41 -66.67
N SER A 383 14.99 65.33 -67.44
CA SER A 383 15.05 65.41 -68.91
C SER A 383 13.93 66.22 -69.54
N HIS A 384 12.75 66.28 -68.90
CA HIS A 384 11.63 67.10 -69.35
C HIS A 384 11.71 68.56 -68.90
N ALA A 385 12.56 68.90 -67.93
CA ALA A 385 12.76 70.28 -67.47
C ALA A 385 13.86 71.01 -68.25
N ASP A 386 14.75 70.25 -68.91
CA ASP A 386 15.84 70.77 -69.76
C ASP A 386 15.41 70.97 -71.24
N LEU A 387 14.14 70.68 -71.57
CA LEU A 387 13.48 70.95 -72.85
C LEU A 387 12.52 72.13 -72.71
#